data_AF-A0A933RCM8-F1
#
_entry.id   AF-A0A933RCM8-F1
#
_cell.length_a   1.000
_cell.length_b   1.000
_cell.length_c   1.000
_cell.angle_alpha   90.00
_cell.angle_beta   90.00
_cell.angle_gamma   90.00
#
_symmetry.space_group_name_H-M   'P 1'
#
loop_
_entity.id
_entity.type
_entity.pdbx_description
1 polymer ?
#
loop_
_entity_poly.entity_id
_entity_poly.type
_entity_poly.pdbx_seq_one_letter_code
_entity_poly.pdbx_strand_id
1 'polypeptide(L)'
;RRMAQRVAMDAPERVRSIVAVTPVPAPNRNGVMVGLAVLVASLAATALIVWLARQQRPWAICLVAPIVAIEALVLVLPYWHRSPDELVYPPSPLVSRAVELEGHDRVEGIAAVGRGATSWYRLRTATGYSPAPEEWADLLTLVIPTMPRTQWTTEIATVDQAVQQSALLDRLGVRYLIVGAPTITGPLPAEWTPIVESPGGVLVERSTALSRIRWASTSVVEPDRGARLALLSAGVDPSAVVLDEPSEAAEGGTGRIESIDEADSDVRRISVHADGPGYLVVADSFDPWWTVTIDGREVPLLRADHAMMAVAVPAGDHRVELRYTLPTLPVVLSVVAVVLVAAIAVADIAVARRRRGRART
;
A
#
# COMPACT_ATOMS: atom_id res chain seq x y z
N ARG A 1 -26.64 -29.55 -3.06
CA ARG A 1 -25.50 -30.07 -2.24
C ARG A 1 -24.91 -31.37 -2.79
N ARG A 2 -25.66 -32.48 -2.94
CA ARG A 2 -25.11 -33.76 -3.46
C ARG A 2 -24.70 -33.76 -4.95
N MET A 3 -25.29 -32.88 -5.75
CA MET A 3 -24.97 -32.77 -7.19
C MET A 3 -23.69 -31.95 -7.44
N ALA A 4 -23.45 -30.89 -6.67
CA ALA A 4 -22.21 -30.10 -6.72
C ALA A 4 -20.97 -30.86 -6.21
N GLN A 5 -21.17 -31.77 -5.24
CA GLN A 5 -20.09 -32.64 -4.75
C GLN A 5 -19.64 -33.70 -5.77
N ARG A 6 -20.54 -34.20 -6.64
CA ARG A 6 -20.14 -35.16 -7.68
C ARG A 6 -19.35 -34.50 -8.80
N VAL A 7 -19.75 -33.30 -9.21
CA VAL A 7 -19.03 -32.53 -10.25
C VAL A 7 -17.60 -32.18 -9.82
N ALA A 8 -17.37 -31.94 -8.52
CA ALA A 8 -16.04 -31.64 -7.99
C ALA A 8 -15.10 -32.86 -7.87
N MET A 9 -15.63 -34.09 -7.84
CA MET A 9 -14.80 -35.31 -7.73
C MET A 9 -14.41 -35.91 -9.09
N ASP A 10 -15.20 -35.65 -10.15
CA ASP A 10 -14.93 -36.12 -11.52
C ASP A 10 -14.14 -35.10 -12.38
N ALA A 11 -13.79 -33.94 -11.82
CA ALA A 11 -13.00 -32.96 -12.55
C ALA A 11 -11.51 -33.39 -12.61
N PRO A 12 -10.85 -33.33 -13.79
CA PRO A 12 -9.44 -33.68 -13.93
C PRO A 12 -8.58 -32.81 -13.00
N GLU A 13 -7.44 -33.33 -12.53
CA GLU A 13 -6.53 -32.69 -11.54
C GLU A 13 -6.22 -31.21 -11.84
N ARG A 14 -6.30 -30.79 -13.11
CA ARG A 14 -6.13 -29.39 -13.54
C ARG A 14 -7.14 -28.39 -13.00
N VAL A 15 -8.31 -28.82 -12.49
CA VAL A 15 -9.36 -27.92 -11.96
C VAL A 15 -9.21 -27.68 -10.45
N ARG A 16 -8.43 -28.51 -9.75
CA ARG A 16 -8.22 -28.36 -8.29
C ARG A 16 -7.36 -27.16 -7.90
N SER A 17 -6.73 -26.49 -8.87
CA SER A 17 -5.82 -25.36 -8.62
C SER A 17 -6.49 -23.99 -8.50
N ILE A 18 -7.79 -23.85 -8.78
CA ILE A 18 -8.41 -22.50 -8.87
C ILE A 18 -9.29 -22.15 -7.66
N VAL A 19 -9.83 -23.13 -6.92
CA VAL A 19 -10.60 -22.82 -5.71
C VAL A 19 -10.41 -23.91 -4.66
N ALA A 20 -9.60 -23.64 -3.65
CA ALA A 20 -9.60 -24.41 -2.41
C ALA A 20 -10.91 -24.13 -1.66
N VAL A 21 -12.00 -24.78 -2.05
CA VAL A 21 -13.25 -24.75 -1.27
C VAL A 21 -13.06 -25.68 -0.08
N THR A 22 -12.50 -25.17 1.01
CA THR A 22 -12.63 -25.87 2.29
C THR A 22 -14.10 -25.80 2.70
N PRO A 23 -14.73 -26.91 3.12
CA PRO A 23 -16.07 -26.86 3.66
C PRO A 23 -16.04 -25.98 4.91
N VAL A 24 -16.80 -24.88 4.88
CA VAL A 24 -17.04 -24.06 6.07
C VAL A 24 -17.52 -25.01 7.16
N PRO A 25 -16.79 -25.15 8.29
CA PRO A 25 -17.22 -26.02 9.36
C PRO A 25 -18.64 -25.59 9.76
N ALA A 26 -19.54 -26.58 9.93
CA ALA A 26 -20.90 -26.31 10.36
C ALA A 26 -20.86 -25.41 11.61
N PRO A 27 -21.79 -24.43 11.76
CA PRO A 27 -21.78 -23.51 12.88
C PRO A 27 -21.59 -24.31 14.16
N ASN A 28 -20.44 -24.13 14.79
CA ASN A 28 -20.08 -24.96 15.92
C ASN A 28 -21.09 -24.68 17.03
N ARG A 29 -21.82 -25.70 17.51
CA ARG A 29 -22.71 -25.58 18.68
C ARG A 29 -21.97 -24.98 19.89
N ASN A 30 -20.63 -25.04 19.89
CA ASN A 30 -19.77 -24.40 20.88
C ASN A 30 -19.83 -22.86 20.85
N GLY A 31 -20.19 -22.21 19.74
CA GLY A 31 -20.25 -20.73 19.66
C GLY A 31 -21.30 -20.12 20.59
N VAL A 32 -22.47 -20.78 20.70
CA VAL A 32 -23.53 -20.37 21.65
C VAL A 32 -23.08 -20.60 23.09
N MET A 33 -22.41 -21.73 23.38
CA MET A 33 -21.89 -22.00 24.72
C MET A 33 -20.74 -21.07 25.13
N VAL A 34 -19.88 -20.69 24.18
CA VAL A 34 -18.81 -19.69 24.41
C VAL A 34 -19.42 -18.32 24.67
N GLY A 35 -20.42 -17.89 23.90
CA GLY A 35 -21.13 -16.64 24.15
C GLY A 35 -21.83 -16.58 25.52
N LEU A 36 -22.48 -17.67 25.94
CA LEU A 36 -23.07 -17.80 27.28
C LEU A 36 -22.02 -17.80 28.40
N ALA A 37 -20.89 -18.49 28.21
CA ALA A 37 -19.80 -18.51 29.18
C ALA A 37 -19.14 -17.14 29.35
N VAL A 38 -18.95 -16.39 28.25
CA VAL A 38 -18.45 -15.01 28.29
C VAL A 38 -19.42 -14.12 29.05
N LEU A 39 -20.73 -14.17 28.75
CA LEU A 39 -21.75 -13.37 29.45
C LEU A 39 -21.75 -13.64 30.96
N VAL A 40 -21.69 -14.90 31.38
CA VAL A 40 -21.63 -15.27 32.81
C VAL A 40 -20.34 -14.76 33.46
N ALA A 41 -19.20 -14.86 32.77
CA ALA A 41 -17.93 -14.33 33.25
C ALA A 41 -17.94 -12.80 33.38
N SER A 42 -18.53 -12.08 32.41
CA SER A 42 -18.70 -10.62 32.43
C SER A 42 -19.54 -10.14 33.61
N LEU A 43 -20.65 -10.84 33.88
CA LEU A 43 -21.53 -10.52 35.00
C LEU A 43 -20.84 -10.78 36.35
N ALA A 44 -20.10 -11.89 36.48
CA ALA A 44 -19.33 -12.21 37.69
C ALA A 44 -18.18 -11.21 37.93
N ALA A 45 -17.46 -10.84 36.87
CA ALA A 45 -16.39 -9.86 36.91
C ALA A 45 -16.88 -8.46 37.29
N THR A 46 -18.03 -8.04 36.73
CA THR A 46 -18.71 -6.79 37.09
C THR A 46 -19.15 -6.79 38.56
N ALA A 47 -19.74 -7.88 39.04
CA ALA A 47 -20.12 -8.03 40.45
C ALA A 47 -18.90 -7.96 41.38
N LEU A 48 -17.78 -8.57 41.00
CA LEU A 48 -16.52 -8.53 41.75
C LEU A 48 -15.94 -7.11 41.81
N ILE A 49 -15.91 -6.38 40.69
CA ILE A 49 -15.45 -4.98 40.64
C ILE A 49 -16.33 -4.09 41.53
N VAL A 50 -17.66 -4.24 41.46
CA VAL A 50 -18.61 -3.50 42.30
C VAL A 50 -18.42 -3.83 43.79
N TRP A 51 -18.20 -5.10 44.12
CA TRP A 51 -17.92 -5.53 45.49
C TRP A 51 -16.60 -4.97 46.02
N LEU A 52 -15.51 -5.05 45.24
CA LEU A 52 -14.21 -4.49 45.62
C LEU A 52 -14.24 -2.96 45.74
N ALA A 53 -14.97 -2.28 44.84
CA ALA A 53 -15.17 -0.84 44.91
C ALA A 53 -15.94 -0.42 46.18
N ARG A 54 -16.92 -1.24 46.61
CA ARG A 54 -17.64 -1.05 47.90
C ARG A 54 -16.74 -1.26 49.12
N GLN A 55 -15.71 -2.09 49.02
CA GLN A 55 -14.69 -2.31 50.05
C GLN A 55 -13.60 -1.22 50.08
N GLN A 56 -13.82 -0.07 49.42
CA GLN A 56 -12.85 1.04 49.33
C GLN A 56 -11.50 0.62 48.74
N ARG A 57 -11.49 -0.33 47.78
CA ARG A 57 -10.29 -0.76 47.06
C ARG A 57 -10.23 -0.04 45.70
N PRO A 58 -9.65 1.18 45.61
CA PRO A 58 -9.68 1.97 44.39
C PRO A 58 -8.94 1.32 43.22
N TRP A 59 -7.98 0.42 43.50
CA TRP A 59 -7.25 -0.34 42.48
C TRP A 59 -8.13 -1.31 41.68
N ALA A 60 -9.34 -1.65 42.16
CA ALA A 60 -10.25 -2.57 41.46
C ALA A 60 -10.67 -2.07 40.08
N ILE A 61 -10.63 -0.75 39.84
CA ILE A 61 -10.88 -0.17 38.52
C ILE A 61 -9.83 -0.60 37.47
N CYS A 62 -8.61 -0.94 37.91
CA CYS A 62 -7.55 -1.42 37.03
C CYS A 62 -7.85 -2.82 36.47
N LEU A 63 -8.82 -3.56 37.03
CA LEU A 63 -9.25 -4.86 36.53
C LEU A 63 -10.18 -4.73 35.31
N VAL A 64 -10.78 -3.58 35.07
CA VAL A 64 -11.71 -3.37 33.94
C VAL A 64 -10.99 -3.60 32.60
N ALA A 65 -9.81 -3.01 32.42
CA ALA A 65 -9.04 -3.14 31.19
C ALA A 65 -8.66 -4.60 30.83
N PRO A 66 -8.07 -5.41 31.72
CA PRO A 66 -7.77 -6.80 31.40
C PRO A 66 -9.04 -7.66 31.22
N ILE A 67 -10.13 -7.38 31.94
CA ILE A 67 -11.40 -8.09 31.73
C ILE A 67 -11.95 -7.83 30.33
N VAL A 68 -12.03 -6.56 29.92
CA VAL A 68 -12.48 -6.18 28.58
C VAL A 68 -11.56 -6.77 27.51
N ALA A 69 -10.25 -6.77 27.73
CA ALA A 69 -9.29 -7.37 26.79
C ALA A 69 -9.49 -8.89 26.65
N ILE A 70 -9.68 -9.61 27.76
CA ILE A 70 -9.96 -11.05 27.75
C ILE A 70 -11.29 -11.34 27.05
N GLU A 71 -12.33 -10.59 27.34
CA GLU A 71 -13.64 -10.74 26.68
C GLU A 71 -13.54 -10.50 25.18
N ALA A 72 -12.88 -9.41 24.77
CA ALA A 72 -12.63 -9.11 23.37
C ALA A 72 -11.84 -10.24 22.69
N LEU A 73 -10.79 -10.78 23.32
CA LEU A 73 -10.02 -11.90 22.78
C LEU A 73 -10.86 -13.17 22.67
N VAL A 74 -11.61 -13.55 23.71
CA VAL A 74 -12.48 -14.75 23.67
C VAL A 74 -13.57 -14.61 22.61
N LEU A 75 -14.10 -13.40 22.41
CA LEU A 75 -15.06 -13.11 21.36
C LEU A 75 -14.42 -13.19 19.97
N VAL A 76 -13.21 -12.66 19.78
CA VAL A 76 -12.57 -12.49 18.46
C VAL A 76 -11.80 -13.73 18.01
N LEU A 77 -11.11 -14.44 18.90
CA LEU A 77 -10.28 -15.63 18.57
C LEU A 77 -11.02 -16.73 17.79
N PRO A 78 -12.33 -16.98 18.00
CA PRO A 78 -13.09 -17.91 17.16
C PRO A 78 -13.34 -17.41 15.73
N TYR A 79 -13.38 -16.10 15.52
CA TYR A 79 -13.61 -15.47 14.21
C TYR A 79 -12.32 -15.09 13.49
N TRP A 80 -11.17 -15.17 14.17
CA TRP A 80 -9.87 -15.02 13.52
C TRP A 80 -9.70 -16.14 12.49
N HIS A 81 -9.31 -15.78 11.26
CA HIS A 81 -9.10 -16.75 10.20
C HIS A 81 -8.09 -17.82 10.66
N ARG A 82 -8.46 -19.10 10.52
CA ARG A 82 -7.60 -20.27 10.81
C ARG A 82 -7.14 -21.01 9.56
N SER A 83 -7.35 -20.40 8.39
CA SER A 83 -6.82 -20.96 7.16
C SER A 83 -5.29 -20.95 7.25
N PRO A 84 -4.61 -22.06 6.95
CA PRO A 84 -3.17 -22.05 6.76
C PRO A 84 -2.78 -20.92 5.81
N ASP A 85 -1.69 -20.20 6.12
CA ASP A 85 -1.21 -19.07 5.32
C ASP A 85 -1.01 -19.45 3.85
N GLU A 86 -0.61 -20.70 3.61
CA GLU A 86 -0.43 -21.33 2.30
C GLU A 86 -1.69 -21.32 1.41
N LEU A 87 -2.88 -21.21 2.02
CA LEU A 87 -4.17 -21.23 1.32
C LEU A 87 -4.74 -19.83 1.08
N VAL A 88 -4.23 -18.79 1.74
CA VAL A 88 -4.76 -17.42 1.62
C VAL A 88 -4.39 -16.83 0.26
N TYR A 89 -3.12 -16.96 -0.12
CA TYR A 89 -2.62 -16.68 -1.47
C TYR A 89 -1.60 -17.75 -1.84
N PRO A 90 -2.00 -18.84 -2.53
CA PRO A 90 -1.08 -19.91 -2.84
C PRO A 90 0.06 -19.40 -3.74
N PRO A 91 1.31 -19.83 -3.49
CA PRO A 91 2.45 -19.41 -4.31
C PRO A 91 2.25 -19.91 -5.74
N SER A 92 2.43 -19.01 -6.70
CA SER A 92 2.43 -19.35 -8.13
C SER A 92 3.85 -19.14 -8.69
N PRO A 93 4.29 -19.97 -9.67
CA PRO A 93 5.59 -19.78 -10.30
C PRO A 93 5.78 -18.38 -10.88
N LEU A 94 4.70 -17.77 -11.37
CA LEU A 94 4.70 -16.42 -11.93
C LEU A 94 4.97 -15.37 -10.85
N VAL A 95 4.27 -15.45 -9.72
CA VAL A 95 4.42 -14.49 -8.61
C VAL A 95 5.77 -14.67 -7.92
N SER A 96 6.18 -15.90 -7.63
CA SER A 96 7.49 -16.17 -7.01
C SER A 96 8.62 -15.63 -7.87
N ARG A 97 8.56 -15.84 -9.19
CA ARG A 97 9.58 -15.32 -10.11
C ARG A 97 9.55 -13.80 -10.19
N ALA A 98 8.37 -13.18 -10.16
CA ALA A 98 8.25 -11.73 -10.18
C ALA A 98 8.86 -11.10 -8.91
N VAL A 99 8.64 -11.67 -7.73
CA VAL A 99 9.27 -11.22 -6.47
C VAL A 99 10.80 -11.27 -6.56
N GLU A 100 11.36 -12.29 -7.19
CA GLU A 100 12.82 -12.41 -7.38
C GLU A 100 13.39 -11.36 -8.34
N LEU A 101 12.59 -10.93 -9.33
CA LEU A 101 13.03 -10.06 -10.43
C LEU A 101 12.75 -8.58 -10.22
N GLU A 102 11.74 -8.25 -9.42
CA GLU A 102 11.23 -6.89 -9.26
C GLU A 102 12.32 -5.88 -8.89
N GLY A 103 13.21 -6.25 -7.97
CA GLY A 103 14.25 -5.35 -7.47
C GLY A 103 13.66 -4.02 -7.00
N HIS A 104 14.04 -2.93 -7.69
CA HIS A 104 13.48 -1.59 -7.44
C HIS A 104 12.42 -1.16 -8.45
N ASP A 105 12.11 -1.97 -9.46
CA ASP A 105 11.08 -1.67 -10.45
C ASP A 105 9.71 -2.17 -9.99
N ARG A 106 8.72 -2.13 -10.88
CA ARG A 106 7.35 -2.57 -10.59
C ARG A 106 6.96 -3.82 -11.34
N VAL A 107 6.16 -4.64 -10.67
CA VAL A 107 5.42 -5.76 -11.23
C VAL A 107 3.93 -5.40 -11.25
N GLU A 108 3.25 -5.56 -12.38
CA GLU A 108 1.79 -5.42 -12.47
C GLU A 108 1.09 -6.73 -12.81
N GLY A 109 -0.06 -6.95 -12.19
CA GLY A 109 -0.91 -8.11 -12.46
C GLY A 109 -2.06 -7.72 -13.40
N ILE A 110 -2.19 -8.43 -14.52
CA ILE A 110 -3.30 -8.26 -15.46
C ILE A 110 -4.22 -9.47 -15.36
N ALA A 111 -5.30 -9.35 -14.58
CA ALA A 111 -6.23 -10.43 -14.25
C ALA A 111 -5.58 -11.76 -13.79
N ALA A 112 -4.36 -11.70 -13.27
CA ALA A 112 -3.56 -12.86 -12.87
C ALA A 112 -3.26 -12.91 -11.36
N VAL A 113 -3.27 -11.75 -10.72
CA VAL A 113 -2.90 -11.59 -9.32
C VAL A 113 -4.16 -11.23 -8.55
N GLY A 114 -4.58 -12.12 -7.64
CA GLY A 114 -5.76 -11.89 -6.83
C GLY A 114 -5.66 -10.59 -6.03
N ARG A 115 -6.79 -9.92 -5.79
CA ARG A 115 -6.82 -8.69 -5.00
C ARG A 115 -6.20 -8.94 -3.62
N GLY A 116 -5.31 -8.03 -3.20
CA GLY A 116 -4.55 -8.13 -1.95
C GLY A 116 -3.32 -9.05 -2.00
N ALA A 117 -3.16 -9.89 -3.03
CA ALA A 117 -1.97 -10.73 -3.17
C ALA A 117 -0.71 -9.88 -3.39
N THR A 118 -0.82 -8.75 -4.08
CA THR A 118 0.30 -7.82 -4.28
C THR A 118 0.85 -7.32 -2.94
N SER A 119 -0.02 -6.93 -2.01
CA SER A 119 0.37 -6.55 -0.64
C SER A 119 0.93 -7.74 0.16
N TRP A 120 0.34 -8.93 0.02
CA TRP A 120 0.81 -10.14 0.69
C TRP A 120 2.25 -10.51 0.29
N TYR A 121 2.54 -10.47 -1.00
CA TYR A 121 3.86 -10.75 -1.56
C TYR A 121 4.80 -9.53 -1.56
N ARG A 122 4.34 -8.38 -1.06
CA ARG A 122 5.06 -7.09 -1.08
C ARG A 122 5.54 -6.69 -2.47
N LEU A 123 4.77 -7.05 -3.50
CA LEU A 123 5.01 -6.61 -4.87
C LEU A 123 4.72 -5.11 -4.96
N ARG A 124 5.63 -4.38 -5.62
CA ARG A 124 5.49 -2.96 -5.92
C ARG A 124 4.70 -2.79 -7.21
N THR A 125 3.46 -2.37 -7.04
CA THR A 125 2.53 -2.07 -8.14
C THR A 125 2.33 -0.56 -8.28
N ALA A 126 1.97 -0.08 -9.47
CA ALA A 126 1.37 1.21 -9.73
C ALA A 126 -0.13 1.22 -9.38
N THR A 127 -0.78 0.05 -9.45
CA THR A 127 -2.13 -0.22 -8.99
C THR A 127 -2.13 -0.79 -7.56
N GLY A 128 -3.28 -1.14 -6.99
CA GLY A 128 -3.31 -1.85 -5.71
C GLY A 128 -4.58 -1.66 -4.87
N TYR A 129 -4.51 -2.11 -3.62
CA TYR A 129 -5.61 -2.06 -2.65
C TYR A 129 -5.54 -0.78 -1.81
N SER A 130 -5.49 0.38 -2.45
CA SER A 130 -5.54 1.68 -1.79
C SER A 130 -6.08 2.74 -2.74
N PRO A 131 -6.87 3.71 -2.25
CA PRO A 131 -7.22 4.88 -3.05
C PRO A 131 -5.95 5.59 -3.50
N ALA A 132 -5.83 5.85 -4.80
CA ALA A 132 -4.75 6.66 -5.32
C ALA A 132 -5.01 8.15 -4.99
N PRO A 133 -3.98 8.94 -4.65
CA PRO A 133 -4.06 10.39 -4.70
C PRO A 133 -4.57 10.88 -6.05
N GLU A 134 -5.19 12.06 -6.09
CA GLU A 134 -5.92 12.54 -7.28
C GLU A 134 -5.04 12.56 -8.55
N GLU A 135 -3.79 13.01 -8.42
CA GLU A 135 -2.83 13.10 -9.50
C GLU A 135 -2.32 11.73 -9.94
N TRP A 136 -2.13 10.79 -9.00
CA TRP A 136 -1.78 9.42 -9.37
C TRP A 136 -2.96 8.74 -10.07
N ALA A 137 -4.19 9.03 -9.64
CA ALA A 137 -5.39 8.54 -10.30
C ALA A 137 -5.52 9.08 -11.74
N ASP A 138 -5.14 10.33 -12.02
CA ASP A 138 -5.10 10.85 -13.40
C ASP A 138 -4.22 9.99 -14.29
N LEU A 139 -2.99 9.67 -13.85
CA LEU A 139 -2.08 8.80 -14.58
C LEU A 139 -2.70 7.42 -14.83
N LEU A 140 -3.30 6.83 -13.79
CA LEU A 140 -3.95 5.52 -13.92
C LEU A 140 -5.15 5.56 -14.86
N THR A 141 -5.91 6.65 -14.96
CA THR A 141 -7.02 6.76 -15.91
C THR A 141 -6.57 6.82 -17.37
N LEU A 142 -5.33 7.23 -17.65
CA LEU A 142 -4.76 7.16 -19.00
C LEU A 142 -4.44 5.71 -19.42
N VAL A 143 -4.05 4.86 -18.46
CA VAL A 143 -3.79 3.43 -18.68
C VAL A 143 -5.06 2.60 -18.61
N ILE A 144 -5.99 2.98 -17.72
CA ILE A 144 -7.22 2.26 -17.40
C ILE A 144 -8.41 3.23 -17.56
N PRO A 145 -8.86 3.53 -18.79
CA PRO A 145 -9.91 4.54 -19.01
C PRO A 145 -11.26 4.23 -18.36
N THR A 146 -11.51 2.95 -18.09
CA THR A 146 -12.73 2.45 -17.45
C THR A 146 -12.68 2.50 -15.92
N MET A 147 -11.56 2.96 -15.35
CA MET A 147 -11.31 3.01 -13.91
C MET A 147 -12.25 4.02 -13.21
N PRO A 148 -13.18 3.59 -12.34
CA PRO A 148 -13.93 4.55 -11.51
C PRO A 148 -13.00 5.27 -10.54
N ARG A 149 -13.01 6.61 -10.49
CA ARG A 149 -12.10 7.41 -9.64
C ARG A 149 -12.33 7.24 -8.13
N THR A 150 -13.48 6.68 -7.71
CA THR A 150 -13.87 6.53 -6.30
C THR A 150 -13.60 5.14 -5.72
N GLN A 151 -12.85 4.29 -6.41
CA GLN A 151 -12.63 2.91 -5.97
C GLN A 151 -11.45 2.75 -5.02
N TRP A 152 -11.61 1.82 -4.07
CA TRP A 152 -10.61 1.44 -3.08
C TRP A 152 -9.52 0.51 -3.65
N THR A 153 -9.71 0.04 -4.87
CA THR A 153 -8.83 -0.92 -5.52
C THR A 153 -8.65 -0.56 -6.98
N THR A 154 -7.42 -0.47 -7.44
CA THR A 154 -7.10 -0.30 -8.85
C THR A 154 -6.47 -1.60 -9.34
N GLU A 155 -6.88 -2.05 -10.52
CA GLU A 155 -6.29 -3.22 -11.18
C GLU A 155 -6.41 -3.06 -12.69
N ILE A 156 -5.42 -3.55 -13.43
CA ILE A 156 -5.51 -3.68 -14.89
C ILE A 156 -6.24 -4.99 -15.17
N ALA A 157 -7.46 -4.91 -15.72
CA ALA A 157 -8.27 -6.10 -15.95
C ALA A 157 -7.97 -6.78 -17.31
N THR A 158 -7.57 -6.00 -18.32
CA THR A 158 -7.44 -6.48 -19.70
C THR A 158 -6.18 -5.96 -20.37
N VAL A 159 -5.64 -6.73 -21.33
CA VAL A 159 -4.55 -6.30 -22.22
C VAL A 159 -5.18 -5.65 -23.46
N ASP A 160 -5.76 -4.47 -23.29
CA ASP A 160 -6.31 -3.68 -24.40
C ASP A 160 -5.22 -2.87 -25.11
N GLN A 161 -5.59 -2.13 -26.16
CA GLN A 161 -4.64 -1.32 -26.91
C GLN A 161 -3.98 -0.22 -26.04
N ALA A 162 -4.71 0.34 -25.08
CA ALA A 162 -4.18 1.39 -24.20
C ALA A 162 -3.04 0.83 -23.33
N VAL A 163 -3.21 -0.36 -22.78
CA VAL A 163 -2.16 -1.05 -21.99
C VAL A 163 -0.99 -1.48 -22.86
N GLN A 164 -1.25 -2.06 -24.04
CA GLN A 164 -0.19 -2.55 -24.93
C GLN A 164 0.75 -1.42 -25.39
N GLN A 165 0.18 -0.25 -25.72
CA GLN A 165 0.91 0.88 -26.30
C GLN A 165 1.27 1.96 -25.26
N SER A 166 1.09 1.69 -23.97
CA SER A 166 1.24 2.71 -22.93
C SER A 166 2.72 3.09 -22.69
N ALA A 167 3.13 4.24 -23.22
CA ALA A 167 4.38 4.88 -22.81
C ALA A 167 4.35 5.30 -21.33
N LEU A 168 3.16 5.46 -20.74
CA LEU A 168 3.02 5.82 -19.34
C LEU A 168 3.39 4.66 -18.41
N LEU A 169 3.10 3.41 -18.78
CA LEU A 169 3.57 2.24 -18.03
C LEU A 169 5.11 2.17 -17.97
N ASP A 170 5.79 2.63 -19.03
CA ASP A 170 7.26 2.73 -19.03
C ASP A 170 7.75 3.74 -17.99
N ARG A 171 7.13 4.92 -17.92
CA ARG A 171 7.51 5.97 -16.95
C ARG A 171 7.13 5.62 -15.52
N LEU A 172 6.05 4.87 -15.34
CA LEU A 172 5.67 4.29 -14.05
C LEU A 172 6.61 3.16 -13.61
N GLY A 173 7.65 2.82 -14.38
CA GLY A 173 8.61 1.78 -14.01
C GLY A 173 8.02 0.37 -13.97
N VAL A 174 6.94 0.13 -14.70
CA VAL A 174 6.31 -1.20 -14.82
C VAL A 174 7.13 -2.02 -15.81
N ARG A 175 8.15 -2.70 -15.28
CA ARG A 175 9.05 -3.57 -16.04
C ARG A 175 8.46 -4.94 -16.25
N TYR A 176 7.76 -5.49 -15.27
CA TYR A 176 7.25 -6.86 -15.35
C TYR A 176 5.72 -6.88 -15.33
N LEU A 177 5.12 -7.72 -16.17
CA LEU A 177 3.68 -7.98 -16.16
C LEU A 177 3.41 -9.46 -15.94
N ILE A 178 2.49 -9.76 -15.03
CA ILE A 178 1.90 -11.09 -14.90
C ILE A 178 0.56 -11.06 -15.64
N VAL A 179 0.52 -11.62 -16.85
CA VAL A 179 -0.67 -11.64 -17.71
C VAL A 179 -1.43 -12.94 -17.52
N GLY A 180 -2.69 -12.84 -17.09
CA GLY A 180 -3.54 -13.98 -16.81
C GLY A 180 -3.98 -14.68 -18.11
N ALA A 181 -3.98 -16.01 -18.11
CA ALA A 181 -4.36 -16.80 -19.28
C ALA A 181 -5.70 -16.40 -19.93
N PRO A 182 -6.77 -16.06 -19.18
CA PRO A 182 -8.05 -15.63 -19.78
C PRO A 182 -7.97 -14.33 -20.59
N THR A 183 -6.96 -13.50 -20.33
CA THR A 183 -6.80 -12.19 -20.96
C THR A 183 -6.00 -12.25 -22.25
N ILE A 184 -5.25 -13.33 -22.47
CA ILE A 184 -4.44 -13.54 -23.68
C ILE A 184 -5.37 -13.96 -24.82
N THR A 185 -5.86 -12.98 -25.57
CA THR A 185 -6.80 -13.18 -26.69
C THR A 185 -6.11 -13.17 -28.06
N GLY A 186 -4.82 -12.87 -28.10
CA GLY A 186 -4.00 -12.79 -29.31
C GLY A 186 -2.50 -12.85 -28.98
N PRO A 187 -1.62 -12.64 -29.98
CA PRO A 187 -0.18 -12.56 -29.72
C PRO A 187 0.10 -11.37 -28.79
N LEU A 188 1.03 -11.57 -27.87
CA LEU A 188 1.53 -10.48 -27.03
C LEU A 188 2.36 -9.50 -27.88
N PRO A 189 2.48 -8.23 -27.44
CA PRO A 189 3.33 -7.25 -28.12
C PRO A 189 4.78 -7.75 -28.24
N ALA A 190 5.46 -7.39 -29.33
CA ALA A 190 6.81 -7.88 -29.63
C ALA A 190 7.85 -7.40 -28.61
N GLU A 191 7.62 -6.24 -28.01
CA GLU A 191 8.39 -5.62 -26.95
C GLU A 191 8.24 -6.31 -25.58
N TRP A 192 7.29 -7.24 -25.44
CA TRP A 192 7.06 -8.02 -24.22
C TRP A 192 7.73 -9.39 -24.36
N THR A 193 8.81 -9.59 -23.61
CA THR A 193 9.59 -10.83 -23.65
C THR A 193 9.07 -11.80 -22.58
N PRO A 194 8.58 -12.99 -22.96
CA PRO A 194 8.17 -14.00 -21.99
C PRO A 194 9.35 -14.50 -21.14
N ILE A 195 9.19 -14.54 -19.82
CA ILE A 195 10.19 -15.05 -18.88
C ILE A 195 9.76 -16.42 -18.35
N VAL A 196 8.52 -16.54 -17.87
CA VAL A 196 7.97 -17.77 -17.30
C VAL A 196 6.54 -17.96 -17.78
N GLU A 197 6.25 -19.14 -18.29
CA GLU A 197 4.89 -19.56 -18.65
C GLU A 197 4.35 -20.58 -17.64
N SER A 198 3.06 -20.50 -17.37
CA SER A 198 2.32 -21.37 -16.46
C SER A 198 0.90 -21.56 -16.96
N PRO A 199 0.17 -22.63 -16.58
CA PRO A 199 -1.25 -22.76 -16.92
C PRO A 199 -2.12 -21.56 -16.50
N GLY A 200 -1.70 -20.79 -15.49
CA GLY A 200 -2.40 -19.58 -15.03
C GLY A 200 -2.14 -18.32 -15.86
N GLY A 201 -1.12 -18.32 -16.74
CA GLY A 201 -0.71 -17.13 -17.48
C GLY A 201 0.78 -17.09 -17.77
N VAL A 202 1.30 -15.89 -18.05
CA VAL A 202 2.70 -15.65 -18.40
C VAL A 202 3.24 -14.43 -17.67
N LEU A 203 4.47 -14.55 -17.18
CA LEU A 203 5.27 -13.43 -16.70
C LEU A 203 6.09 -12.91 -17.89
N VAL A 204 5.93 -11.64 -18.22
CA VAL A 204 6.67 -10.97 -19.30
C VAL A 204 7.48 -9.79 -18.75
N GLU A 205 8.58 -9.48 -19.45
CA GLU A 205 9.37 -8.27 -19.27
C GLU A 205 9.08 -7.29 -20.40
N ARG A 206 8.84 -6.02 -20.04
CA ARG A 206 8.69 -4.90 -20.96
C ARG A 206 10.06 -4.23 -21.15
N SER A 207 10.67 -4.46 -22.32
CA SER A 207 12.01 -3.94 -22.65
C SER A 207 12.09 -2.40 -22.72
N THR A 208 10.96 -1.74 -22.91
CA THR A 208 10.82 -0.27 -22.98
C THR A 208 10.72 0.40 -21.62
N ALA A 209 10.52 -0.37 -20.54
CA ALA A 209 10.27 0.19 -19.22
C ALA A 209 11.47 0.96 -18.69
N LEU A 210 11.22 2.18 -18.21
CA LEU A 210 12.24 2.96 -17.51
C LEU A 210 12.43 2.38 -16.11
N SER A 211 13.61 2.58 -15.52
CA SER A 211 13.79 2.28 -14.11
C SER A 211 12.92 3.19 -13.25
N ARG A 212 12.34 2.66 -12.17
CA ARG A 212 11.49 3.43 -11.23
C ARG A 212 12.24 4.61 -10.62
N ILE A 213 13.52 4.40 -10.30
CA ILE A 213 14.45 5.44 -9.91
C ILE A 213 15.42 5.62 -11.07
N ARG A 214 15.41 6.79 -11.70
CA ARG A 214 16.15 7.06 -12.93
C ARG A 214 16.75 8.46 -12.94
N TRP A 215 17.72 8.65 -13.82
CA TRP A 215 18.23 9.97 -14.17
C TRP A 215 17.46 10.55 -15.36
N ALA A 216 17.16 11.84 -15.31
CA ALA A 216 16.68 12.64 -16.42
C ALA A 216 17.64 13.79 -16.67
N SER A 217 18.20 13.86 -17.87
CA SER A 217 19.16 14.89 -18.26
C SER A 217 18.51 16.22 -18.59
N THR A 218 17.22 16.23 -18.96
CA THR A 218 16.50 17.43 -19.38
C THR A 218 15.14 17.50 -18.72
N SER A 219 14.54 18.69 -18.70
CA SER A 219 13.15 18.88 -18.30
C SER A 219 12.28 19.46 -19.42
N VAL A 220 10.98 19.17 -19.33
CA VAL A 220 9.92 19.85 -20.06
C VAL A 220 8.97 20.43 -19.03
N VAL A 221 8.79 21.75 -19.03
CA VAL A 221 7.87 22.42 -18.10
C VAL A 221 6.52 22.56 -18.77
N GLU A 222 5.49 21.94 -18.19
CA GLU A 222 4.10 22.08 -18.64
C GLU A 222 3.19 22.30 -17.43
N PRO A 223 2.88 23.56 -17.08
CA PRO A 223 2.06 23.88 -15.92
C PRO A 223 0.60 23.46 -16.06
N ASP A 224 0.04 23.47 -17.28
CA ASP A 224 -1.36 23.10 -17.49
C ASP A 224 -1.56 21.60 -17.28
N ARG A 225 -2.46 21.27 -16.34
CA ARG A 225 -2.74 19.88 -15.94
C ARG A 225 -3.19 19.02 -17.13
N GLY A 226 -4.04 19.55 -18.00
CA GLY A 226 -4.60 18.80 -19.14
C GLY A 226 -3.56 18.57 -20.23
N ALA A 227 -2.83 19.62 -20.62
CA ALA A 227 -1.74 19.56 -21.58
C ALA A 227 -0.63 18.62 -21.09
N ARG A 228 -0.28 18.65 -19.80
CA ARG A 228 0.70 17.75 -19.18
C ARG A 228 0.31 16.29 -19.29
N LEU A 229 -0.96 15.96 -19.01
CA LEU A 229 -1.47 14.59 -19.14
C LEU A 229 -1.50 14.13 -20.60
N ALA A 230 -1.91 15.01 -21.52
CA ALA A 230 -1.88 14.71 -22.96
C ALA A 230 -0.46 14.45 -23.47
N LEU A 231 0.51 15.26 -23.02
CA LEU A 231 1.93 15.10 -23.33
C LEU A 231 2.47 13.75 -22.82
N LEU A 232 2.20 13.39 -21.57
CA LEU A 232 2.61 12.11 -21.00
C LEU A 232 1.95 10.91 -21.72
N SER A 233 0.68 11.04 -22.11
CA SER A 233 -0.04 10.03 -22.87
C SER A 233 0.50 9.85 -24.29
N ALA A 234 0.99 10.92 -24.92
CA ALA A 234 1.57 10.86 -26.27
C ALA A 234 2.98 10.24 -26.28
N GLY A 235 3.64 10.21 -25.13
CA GLY A 235 5.02 9.76 -24.98
C GLY A 235 5.99 10.95 -24.93
N VAL A 236 6.89 10.90 -23.95
CA VAL A 236 7.94 11.90 -23.72
C VAL A 236 9.28 11.18 -23.75
N ASP A 237 10.31 11.87 -24.23
CA ASP A 237 11.67 11.34 -24.25
C ASP A 237 12.04 10.70 -22.89
N PRO A 238 12.58 9.46 -22.88
CA PRO A 238 13.04 8.77 -21.67
C PRO A 238 14.02 9.55 -20.79
N SER A 239 14.85 10.39 -21.40
CA SER A 239 15.86 11.21 -20.72
C SER A 239 15.29 12.55 -20.21
N ALA A 240 14.04 12.87 -20.52
CA ALA A 240 13.37 14.06 -20.03
C ALA A 240 12.50 13.74 -18.79
N VAL A 241 12.30 14.74 -17.93
CA VAL A 241 11.28 14.76 -16.87
C VAL A 241 10.27 15.87 -17.15
N VAL A 242 8.98 15.62 -16.95
CA VAL A 242 7.97 16.67 -17.10
C VAL A 242 7.71 17.32 -15.75
N LEU A 243 7.96 18.63 -15.63
CA LEU A 243 7.74 19.40 -14.40
C LEU A 243 6.47 20.25 -14.53
N ASP A 244 5.78 20.49 -13.42
CA ASP A 244 4.62 21.38 -13.36
C ASP A 244 5.02 22.86 -13.16
N GLU A 245 6.20 23.12 -12.62
CA GLU A 245 6.74 24.45 -12.42
C GLU A 245 8.19 24.56 -12.94
N PRO A 246 8.64 25.76 -13.35
CA PRO A 246 10.03 25.98 -13.75
C PRO A 246 11.00 25.66 -12.61
N SER A 247 12.12 25.02 -12.96
CA SER A 247 13.24 24.78 -12.06
C SER A 247 14.42 25.65 -12.48
N GLU A 248 15.09 26.30 -11.52
CA GLU A 248 16.32 27.07 -11.76
C GLU A 248 17.57 26.19 -11.88
N ALA A 249 17.42 24.86 -11.77
CA ALA A 249 18.52 23.93 -11.84
C ALA A 249 19.16 23.90 -13.24
N ALA A 250 20.48 23.76 -13.28
CA ALA A 250 21.18 23.46 -14.52
C ALA A 250 20.84 22.03 -15.00
N GLU A 251 20.93 21.81 -16.31
CA GLU A 251 20.52 20.56 -16.95
C GLU A 251 21.50 20.17 -18.07
N GLY A 252 21.27 19.01 -18.67
CA GLY A 252 21.98 18.47 -19.84
C GLY A 252 23.07 17.45 -19.50
N GLY A 253 23.31 17.20 -18.21
CA GLY A 253 24.28 16.22 -17.74
C GLY A 253 23.75 14.79 -17.77
N THR A 254 24.65 13.82 -17.94
CA THR A 254 24.35 12.41 -17.69
C THR A 254 24.60 12.07 -16.24
N GLY A 255 23.92 11.03 -15.75
CA GLY A 255 24.11 10.53 -14.40
C GLY A 255 23.70 9.07 -14.31
N ARG A 256 24.28 8.38 -13.34
CA ARG A 256 24.05 6.96 -13.07
C ARG A 256 23.70 6.78 -11.60
N ILE A 257 22.64 6.01 -11.36
CA ILE A 257 22.30 5.53 -10.03
C ILE A 257 23.27 4.42 -9.66
N GLU A 258 24.03 4.59 -8.59
CA GLU A 258 25.02 3.60 -8.14
C GLU A 258 24.42 2.59 -7.16
N SER A 259 23.57 3.06 -6.25
CA SER A 259 22.90 2.21 -5.28
C SER A 259 21.59 2.82 -4.80
N ILE A 260 20.66 1.95 -4.42
CA ILE A 260 19.37 2.30 -3.84
C ILE A 260 19.21 1.48 -2.56
N ASP A 261 19.03 2.15 -1.42
CA ASP A 261 18.70 1.56 -0.12
C ASP A 261 17.31 2.03 0.31
N GLU A 262 16.40 1.06 0.46
CA GLU A 262 15.00 1.24 0.87
C GLU A 262 14.61 0.22 1.96
N ALA A 263 15.56 -0.12 2.83
CA ALA A 263 15.30 -1.06 3.93
C ALA A 263 14.26 -0.52 4.93
N ASP A 264 14.12 0.81 5.02
CA ASP A 264 13.14 1.54 5.81
C ASP A 264 12.04 2.07 4.88
N SER A 265 10.76 1.84 5.20
CA SER A 265 9.64 2.33 4.38
C SER A 265 9.58 3.85 4.30
N ASP A 266 10.11 4.53 5.31
CA ASP A 266 10.00 5.97 5.46
C ASP A 266 11.25 6.69 4.94
N VAL A 267 12.30 5.96 4.55
CA VAL A 267 13.58 6.52 4.10
C VAL A 267 14.11 5.81 2.87
N ARG A 268 14.41 6.58 1.82
CA ARG A 268 15.10 6.10 0.62
C ARG A 268 16.44 6.79 0.51
N ARG A 269 17.51 6.03 0.32
CA ARG A 269 18.86 6.56 0.11
C ARG A 269 19.38 6.11 -1.23
N ILE A 270 19.75 7.09 -2.04
CA ILE A 270 20.12 6.89 -3.44
C ILE A 270 21.50 7.51 -3.63
N SER A 271 22.48 6.69 -4.01
CA SER A 271 23.81 7.16 -4.39
C SER A 271 23.81 7.42 -5.90
N VAL A 272 24.26 8.59 -6.31
CA VAL A 272 24.25 9.02 -7.70
C VAL A 272 25.63 9.55 -8.08
N HIS A 273 26.14 9.09 -9.22
CA HIS A 273 27.27 9.70 -9.90
C HIS A 273 26.75 10.52 -11.08
N ALA A 274 26.90 11.84 -11.03
CA ALA A 274 26.42 12.75 -12.06
C ALA A 274 27.59 13.39 -12.82
N ASP A 275 27.77 13.05 -14.10
CA ASP A 275 28.78 13.66 -14.99
C ASP A 275 28.46 15.13 -15.29
N GLY A 276 27.20 15.53 -15.12
CA GLY A 276 26.70 16.89 -15.23
C GLY A 276 25.40 17.07 -14.45
N PRO A 277 24.85 18.28 -14.36
CA PRO A 277 23.63 18.52 -13.61
C PRO A 277 22.39 17.95 -14.33
N GLY A 278 21.40 17.51 -13.56
CA GLY A 278 20.15 16.93 -14.07
C GLY A 278 19.19 16.58 -12.93
N TYR A 279 18.26 15.66 -13.18
CA TYR A 279 17.22 15.28 -12.24
C TYR A 279 17.28 13.80 -11.87
N LEU A 280 17.27 13.53 -10.57
CA LEU A 280 16.90 12.23 -10.05
C LEU A 280 15.37 12.14 -9.98
N VAL A 281 14.78 11.25 -10.77
CA VAL A 281 13.33 10.99 -10.78
C VAL A 281 13.04 9.72 -9.99
N VAL A 282 12.07 9.82 -9.08
CA VAL A 282 11.52 8.69 -8.32
C VAL A 282 10.06 8.55 -8.71
N ALA A 283 9.74 7.48 -9.44
CA ALA A 283 8.41 7.21 -9.95
C ALA A 283 7.45 6.73 -8.85
N ASP A 284 7.44 7.35 -7.68
CA ASP A 284 6.47 7.12 -6.61
C ASP A 284 5.58 8.34 -6.45
N SER A 285 4.38 8.17 -5.88
CA SER A 285 3.45 9.29 -5.69
C SER A 285 4.11 10.43 -4.92
N PHE A 286 4.03 11.63 -5.48
CA PHE A 286 4.39 12.87 -4.81
C PHE A 286 3.49 13.08 -3.60
N ASP A 287 4.09 13.52 -2.50
CA ASP A 287 3.39 13.96 -1.31
C ASP A 287 4.22 15.07 -0.64
N PRO A 288 3.61 16.17 -0.18
CA PRO A 288 4.34 17.29 0.43
C PRO A 288 5.05 16.95 1.74
N TRP A 289 4.77 15.79 2.34
CA TRP A 289 5.43 15.31 3.56
C TRP A 289 6.72 14.54 3.29
N TRP A 290 7.12 14.39 2.03
CA TRP A 290 8.48 14.00 1.67
C TRP A 290 9.42 15.20 1.80
N THR A 291 10.51 15.00 2.54
CA THR A 291 11.66 15.90 2.58
C THR A 291 12.81 15.24 1.83
N VAL A 292 13.65 16.05 1.19
CA VAL A 292 14.81 15.56 0.45
C VAL A 292 16.06 16.32 0.84
N THR A 293 17.16 15.58 0.98
CA THR A 293 18.48 16.15 1.20
C THR A 293 19.48 15.61 0.19
N ILE A 294 20.42 16.46 -0.23
CA ILE A 294 21.62 16.08 -0.99
C ILE A 294 22.81 16.31 -0.07
N ASP A 295 23.55 15.24 0.24
CA ASP A 295 24.70 15.29 1.15
C ASP A 295 24.39 15.97 2.49
N GLY A 296 23.17 15.74 2.99
CA GLY A 296 22.67 16.29 4.25
C GLY A 296 22.15 17.73 4.18
N ARG A 297 22.15 18.38 3.02
CA ARG A 297 21.53 19.70 2.82
C ARG A 297 20.15 19.55 2.22
N GLU A 298 19.15 20.15 2.84
CA GLU A 298 17.78 20.15 2.32
C GLU A 298 17.71 20.87 0.98
N VAL A 299 17.01 20.26 0.02
CA VAL A 299 16.76 20.83 -1.31
C VAL A 299 15.28 20.75 -1.65
N PRO A 300 14.78 21.56 -2.60
CA PRO A 300 13.39 21.48 -3.02
C PRO A 300 13.07 20.11 -3.65
N LEU A 301 11.91 19.56 -3.27
CA LEU A 301 11.30 18.41 -3.95
C LEU A 301 10.39 18.93 -5.07
N LEU A 302 10.62 18.47 -6.29
CA LEU A 302 9.85 18.86 -7.47
C LEU A 302 8.80 17.81 -7.80
N ARG A 303 7.67 18.24 -8.36
CA ARG A 303 6.68 17.32 -8.92
C ARG A 303 7.08 16.96 -10.35
N ALA A 304 7.27 15.68 -10.58
CA ALA A 304 7.69 15.10 -11.85
C ALA A 304 6.57 14.30 -12.47
N ASP A 305 6.52 14.24 -13.80
CA ASP A 305 5.65 13.36 -14.57
C ASP A 305 4.21 13.34 -14.01
N HIS A 306 3.70 14.55 -13.72
CA HIS A 306 2.41 14.86 -13.11
C HIS A 306 2.17 14.41 -11.66
N ALA A 307 2.59 13.21 -11.25
CA ALA A 307 2.31 12.69 -9.90
C ALA A 307 3.53 12.07 -9.20
N MET A 308 4.71 12.18 -9.79
CA MET A 308 5.95 11.59 -9.30
C MET A 308 6.84 12.63 -8.62
N MET A 309 7.99 12.21 -8.10
CA MET A 309 8.98 13.09 -7.47
C MET A 309 10.21 13.26 -8.34
N ALA A 310 10.77 14.48 -8.37
CA ALA A 310 12.10 14.74 -8.88
C ALA A 310 12.92 15.61 -7.92
N VAL A 311 14.23 15.46 -8.03
CA VAL A 311 15.22 16.21 -7.26
C VAL A 311 16.27 16.70 -8.24
N ALA A 312 16.54 18.00 -8.26
CA ALA A 312 17.64 18.57 -9.03
C ALA A 312 18.97 18.19 -8.36
N VAL A 313 19.86 17.54 -9.09
CA VAL A 313 21.15 17.05 -8.58
C VAL A 313 22.28 17.72 -9.40
N PRO A 314 23.23 18.40 -8.74
CA PRO A 314 24.38 18.98 -9.42
C PRO A 314 25.37 17.89 -9.92
N ALA A 315 26.37 18.31 -10.68
CA ALA A 315 27.45 17.40 -11.12
C ALA A 315 28.31 16.96 -9.93
N GLY A 316 28.67 15.68 -9.90
CA GLY A 316 29.48 15.06 -8.86
C GLY A 316 28.88 13.77 -8.29
N ASP A 317 29.54 13.25 -7.26
CA ASP A 317 29.06 12.13 -6.45
C ASP A 317 28.18 12.65 -5.31
N HIS A 318 26.94 12.17 -5.26
CA HIS A 318 25.94 12.66 -4.32
C HIS A 318 25.18 11.53 -3.66
N ARG A 319 24.85 11.73 -2.38
CA ARG A 319 23.87 10.92 -1.65
C ARG A 319 22.59 11.71 -1.50
N VAL A 320 21.55 11.26 -2.20
CA VAL A 320 20.19 11.78 -2.07
C VAL A 320 19.44 10.96 -1.04
N GLU A 321 18.89 11.60 -0.01
CA GLU A 321 18.02 10.95 0.98
C GLU A 321 16.64 11.57 0.92
N LEU A 322 15.62 10.75 0.60
CA LEU A 322 14.21 11.10 0.70
C LEU A 322 13.67 10.53 2.01
N ARG A 323 12.99 11.35 2.81
CA ARG A 323 12.41 10.95 4.09
C ARG A 323 10.97 11.41 4.19
N TYR A 324 10.07 10.48 4.48
CA TYR A 324 8.68 10.78 4.74
C TYR A 324 8.48 11.13 6.22
N THR A 325 7.97 12.32 6.51
CA THR A 325 7.71 12.77 7.88
C THR A 325 6.30 13.33 8.00
N LEU A 326 5.43 12.59 8.70
CA LEU A 326 4.10 13.09 9.01
C LEU A 326 4.15 14.25 10.02
N PRO A 327 3.28 15.26 9.88
CA PRO A 327 3.16 16.30 10.89
C PRO A 327 2.61 15.70 12.19
N THR A 328 3.43 15.67 13.24
CA THR A 328 3.04 15.08 14.54
C THR A 328 2.21 16.03 15.41
N LEU A 329 2.22 17.32 15.09
CA LEU A 329 1.55 18.36 15.89
C LEU A 329 0.03 18.12 16.09
N PRO A 330 -0.77 17.76 15.07
CA PRO A 330 -2.20 17.50 15.26
C PRO A 330 -2.49 16.31 16.18
N VAL A 331 -1.63 15.27 16.14
CA VAL A 331 -1.73 14.09 17.02
C VAL A 331 -1.47 14.50 18.46
N VAL A 332 -0.41 15.27 18.70
CA VAL A 332 -0.07 15.79 20.04
C VAL A 332 -1.20 16.65 20.59
N LEU A 333 -1.75 17.58 19.80
CA LEU A 333 -2.86 18.44 20.21
C LEU A 333 -4.11 17.62 20.57
N SER A 334 -4.42 16.57 19.80
CA SER A 334 -5.55 15.68 20.07
C SER A 334 -5.38 14.90 21.38
N VAL A 335 -4.17 14.38 21.64
CA VAL A 335 -3.85 13.68 22.90
C VAL A 335 -3.98 14.64 24.09
N VAL A 336 -3.43 15.85 23.98
CA VAL A 336 -3.53 16.88 25.04
C VAL A 336 -4.99 17.23 25.33
N ALA A 337 -5.83 17.39 24.30
CA ALA A 337 -7.25 17.67 24.47
C ALA A 337 -7.98 16.55 25.23
N VAL A 338 -7.73 15.28 24.89
CA VAL A 338 -8.31 14.12 25.60
C VAL A 338 -7.87 14.10 27.06
N VAL A 339 -6.60 14.36 27.35
CA VAL A 339 -6.07 14.41 28.72
C VAL A 339 -6.72 15.53 29.53
N LEU A 340 -6.90 16.73 28.95
CA LEU A 340 -7.56 17.85 29.61
C LEU A 340 -9.04 17.55 29.92
N VAL A 341 -9.78 16.96 28.98
CA VAL A 341 -11.18 16.56 29.21
C VAL A 341 -11.28 15.53 30.34
N ALA A 342 -10.38 14.53 30.35
CA ALA A 342 -10.32 13.55 31.43
C ALA A 342 -9.99 14.18 32.79
N ALA A 343 -9.04 15.12 32.83
CA ALA A 343 -8.68 15.84 34.06
C ALA A 343 -9.84 16.66 34.62
N ILE A 344 -10.59 17.36 33.76
CA ILE A 344 -11.79 18.12 34.13
C ILE A 344 -12.86 17.19 34.71
N ALA A 345 -13.12 16.05 34.05
CA ALA A 345 -14.11 15.07 34.51
C ALA A 345 -13.72 14.48 35.89
N VAL A 346 -12.44 14.15 36.09
CA VAL A 346 -11.94 13.66 37.40
C VAL A 346 -12.08 14.72 38.48
N ALA A 347 -11.74 15.98 38.18
CA ALA A 347 -11.87 17.09 39.10
C ALA A 347 -13.33 17.30 39.51
N ASP A 348 -14.27 17.25 38.57
CA ASP A 348 -15.71 17.42 38.84
C ASP A 348 -16.25 16.28 39.72
N ILE A 349 -15.88 15.03 39.43
CA ILE A 349 -16.23 13.86 40.27
C ILE A 349 -15.65 14.02 41.69
N ALA A 350 -14.41 14.49 41.83
CA ALA A 350 -13.77 14.71 43.12
C ALA A 350 -14.48 15.81 43.93
N VAL A 351 -14.87 16.92 43.28
CA VAL A 351 -15.65 18.00 43.90
C VAL A 351 -17.03 17.51 44.33
N ALA A 352 -17.73 16.78 43.46
CA ALA A 352 -19.04 16.19 43.77
C ALA A 352 -18.97 15.23 44.98
N ARG A 353 -17.91 14.42 45.09
CA ARG A 353 -17.68 13.53 46.25
C ARG A 353 -17.42 14.32 47.53
N ARG A 354 -16.60 15.38 47.50
CA ARG A 354 -16.33 16.26 48.66
C ARG A 354 -17.60 16.95 49.16
N ARG A 355 -18.47 17.44 48.25
CA ARG A 355 -19.75 18.07 48.61
C ARG A 355 -20.70 17.10 49.31
N ARG A 356 -20.80 15.86 48.83
CA ARG A 356 -21.63 14.81 49.46
C ARG A 356 -21.12 14.37 50.84
N GLY A 357 -19.80 14.43 51.08
CA GLY A 357 -19.20 14.14 52.39
C GLY A 357 -19.52 15.20 53.44
N ARG A 358 -19.51 16.48 53.07
CA ARG A 358 -19.83 17.61 53.97
C ARG A 358 -21.31 17.74 54.32
N ALA A 359 -22.22 17.22 53.49
CA ALA A 359 -23.66 17.26 53.75
C ALA A 359 -24.17 16.13 54.67
N ARG A 360 -23.28 15.22 55.11
CA ARG A 360 -23.60 14.08 55.99
C ARG A 360 -23.05 14.22 57.42
N THR A 361 -22.25 15.25 57.66
CA THR A 361 -21.81 15.74 58.97
C THR A 361 -22.62 16.96 59.33
#